data_AF-A0A7V5AV66-F1
#
_entry.id   AF-A0A7V5AV66-F1
#
_cell.length_a   1.000
_cell.length_b   1.000
_cell.length_c   1.000
_cell.angle_alpha   90.00
_cell.angle_beta   90.00
_cell.angle_gamma   90.00
#
_symmetry.space_group_name_H-M   'P 1'
#
loop_
_entity.id
_entity.type
_entity.pdbx_description
1 polymer ?
#
loop_
_entity_poly.entity_id
_entity_poly.type
_entity_poly.pdbx_seq_one_letter_code
_entity_poly.pdbx_strand_id
1 'polypeptide(L)'
;MAVLVAFEGIDGSGKSYLSALVAEQLKNLKLRVIHTREGGQLQSAISRKLRKMLRDPSNLELSERAEALLYFARELELAAQRIKPHLSEDCVIIVDRFFYSHLALAVARGLNYEESAKLLRFATVDVKPDVVVLVDVQPEVAKIRRKIRKIMERRVADFSRKGLVGEKLHILMRRTLLKFAKKSPNWIIVENNGDINAALEIVMGQLSNRLGILYEKRKTKIIVPRDEQLEVVCDDGSVEKFRFSFYKALAHLAEENPKEAIYLTNRVGSRFLCALRAKFVDVVPDMVAYTIHGLTDEQSWRIRWKLANRVPDYVAKSLEGLNDEESWRLRRILLGIAPSEVAVSLSGLVGGEADELREKLSSSVPDSVLLSLKGRDDEFAWRLREELKNNASESALALSLTDVSSDRARKMRRALLEKEPAYVILSTVGLDDEFSWQVRESFKEKARKLVLRSIVRLDSERAWQLRASAGDWADEVLESVHGMECEQAWSLRKRLKDVYPVEVVESLCARNQSDYTWRFRWQMLRRFPRVLRLARNIEKALWRRLGE
;
A
#
# COMPACT_ATOMS: atom_id res chain seq x y z
N MET A 1 -4.07 -35.75 -19.12
CA MET A 1 -4.01 -35.64 -17.63
C MET A 1 -3.81 -34.18 -17.31
N ALA A 2 -4.42 -33.67 -16.24
CA ALA A 2 -4.41 -32.24 -15.99
C ALA A 2 -3.00 -31.74 -15.65
N VAL A 3 -2.70 -30.50 -16.04
CA VAL A 3 -1.48 -29.81 -15.63
C VAL A 3 -1.84 -28.70 -14.65
N LEU A 4 -1.39 -28.83 -13.41
CA LEU A 4 -1.62 -27.91 -12.32
C LEU A 4 -0.49 -26.88 -12.22
N VAL A 5 -0.81 -25.61 -12.50
CA VAL A 5 0.11 -24.48 -12.47
C VAL A 5 -0.24 -23.54 -11.31
N ALA A 6 0.65 -23.42 -10.34
CA ALA A 6 0.49 -22.52 -9.20
C ALA A 6 1.27 -21.21 -9.41
N PHE A 7 0.61 -20.07 -9.23
CA PHE A 7 1.24 -18.75 -9.24
C PHE A 7 1.47 -18.25 -7.82
N GLU A 8 2.72 -18.04 -7.46
CA GLU A 8 3.19 -17.61 -6.14
C GLU A 8 3.83 -16.22 -6.18
N GLY A 9 3.87 -15.54 -5.03
CA GLY A 9 4.50 -14.23 -4.88
C GLY A 9 3.84 -13.33 -3.85
N ILE A 10 4.54 -12.27 -3.44
CA ILE A 10 4.04 -11.32 -2.44
C ILE A 10 2.84 -10.50 -2.94
N ASP A 11 2.11 -9.83 -2.04
CA ASP A 11 1.05 -8.92 -2.48
C ASP A 11 1.65 -7.73 -3.22
N GLY A 12 1.09 -7.40 -4.39
CA GLY A 12 1.65 -6.37 -5.29
C GLY A 12 2.60 -6.92 -6.35
N SER A 13 2.88 -8.23 -6.37
CA SER A 13 3.77 -8.84 -7.39
C SER A 13 3.18 -8.98 -8.78
N GLY A 14 1.90 -8.68 -9.01
CA GLY A 14 1.28 -8.86 -10.32
C GLY A 14 0.84 -10.30 -10.66
N LYS A 15 1.09 -11.29 -9.79
CA LYS A 15 0.72 -12.70 -10.05
C LYS A 15 -0.75 -12.93 -10.45
N SER A 16 -1.71 -12.21 -9.85
CA SER A 16 -3.13 -12.38 -10.19
C SER A 16 -3.38 -11.96 -11.64
N TYR A 17 -2.73 -10.87 -12.07
CA TYR A 17 -2.81 -10.37 -13.43
C TYR A 17 -2.08 -11.30 -14.40
N LEU A 18 -0.84 -11.70 -14.10
CA LEU A 18 -0.07 -12.64 -14.93
C LEU A 18 -0.78 -13.99 -15.08
N SER A 19 -1.35 -14.54 -14.00
CA SER A 19 -2.09 -15.81 -14.06
C SER A 19 -3.34 -15.71 -14.94
N ALA A 20 -4.01 -14.54 -14.96
CA ALA A 20 -5.17 -14.30 -15.81
C ALA A 20 -4.75 -14.18 -17.28
N LEU A 21 -3.65 -13.47 -17.57
CA LEU A 21 -3.10 -13.38 -18.93
C LEU A 21 -2.69 -14.75 -19.46
N VAL A 22 -1.99 -15.56 -18.66
CA VAL A 22 -1.62 -16.94 -19.03
C VAL A 22 -2.87 -17.78 -19.28
N ALA A 23 -3.88 -17.67 -18.42
CA ALA A 23 -5.15 -18.38 -18.63
C ALA A 23 -5.82 -17.99 -19.96
N GLU A 24 -5.86 -16.71 -20.28
CA GLU A 24 -6.41 -16.20 -21.53
C GLU A 24 -5.62 -16.70 -22.75
N GLN A 25 -4.29 -16.66 -22.72
CA GLN A 25 -3.45 -17.18 -23.80
C GLN A 25 -3.68 -18.67 -24.04
N LEU A 26 -3.73 -19.48 -22.98
CA LEU A 26 -3.98 -20.92 -23.11
C LEU A 26 -5.39 -21.20 -23.65
N LYS A 27 -6.41 -20.42 -23.24
CA LYS A 27 -7.77 -20.50 -23.82
C LYS A 27 -7.77 -20.14 -25.31
N ASN A 28 -6.99 -19.13 -25.71
CA ASN A 28 -6.86 -18.74 -27.12
C ASN A 28 -6.20 -19.84 -27.97
N LEU A 29 -5.30 -20.62 -27.37
CA LEU A 29 -4.74 -21.85 -27.94
C LEU A 29 -5.71 -23.06 -27.88
N LYS A 30 -7.00 -22.82 -27.59
CA LYS A 30 -8.06 -23.82 -27.51
C LYS A 30 -7.90 -24.89 -26.42
N LEU A 31 -7.05 -24.63 -25.42
CA LEU A 31 -6.94 -25.49 -24.25
C LEU A 31 -8.09 -25.23 -23.28
N ARG A 32 -8.58 -26.29 -22.63
CA ARG A 32 -9.51 -26.18 -21.50
C ARG A 32 -8.73 -25.68 -20.29
N VAL A 33 -9.11 -24.51 -19.76
CA VAL A 33 -8.43 -23.89 -18.61
C VAL A 33 -9.41 -23.68 -17.46
N ILE A 34 -9.08 -24.24 -16.30
CA ILE A 34 -9.79 -24.00 -15.04
C ILE A 34 -8.97 -23.01 -14.21
N HIS A 35 -9.53 -21.83 -13.91
CA HIS A 35 -8.85 -20.84 -13.08
C HIS A 35 -9.55 -20.69 -11.73
N THR A 36 -8.85 -20.99 -10.65
CA THR A 36 -9.42 -20.90 -9.28
C THR A 36 -9.79 -19.47 -8.85
N ARG A 37 -9.35 -18.46 -9.62
CA ARG A 37 -9.59 -17.05 -9.33
C ARG A 37 -9.95 -16.19 -10.56
N GLU A 38 -10.93 -16.66 -11.33
CA GLU A 38 -11.41 -15.96 -12.51
C GLU A 38 -12.10 -14.61 -12.16
N GLY A 39 -11.91 -13.59 -13.00
CA GLY A 39 -12.43 -12.24 -12.76
C GLY A 39 -11.89 -11.59 -11.47
N GLY A 40 -10.78 -12.07 -10.93
CA GLY A 40 -10.19 -11.58 -9.68
C GLY A 40 -10.87 -12.07 -8.40
N GLN A 41 -11.91 -12.91 -8.50
CA GLN A 41 -12.65 -13.48 -7.38
C GLN A 41 -12.34 -14.96 -7.19
N LEU A 42 -12.24 -15.40 -5.93
CA LEU A 42 -12.11 -16.83 -5.63
C LEU A 42 -13.40 -17.56 -6.05
N GLN A 43 -13.25 -18.68 -6.73
CA GLN A 43 -14.36 -19.46 -7.27
C GLN A 43 -15.07 -20.34 -6.22
N SER A 44 -14.52 -20.46 -5.00
CA SER A 44 -15.21 -21.10 -3.86
C SER A 44 -15.89 -20.06 -2.97
N ALA A 45 -17.21 -20.21 -2.77
CA ALA A 45 -17.98 -19.32 -1.90
C ALA A 45 -17.53 -19.42 -0.43
N ILE A 46 -17.19 -20.62 0.05
CA ILE A 46 -16.69 -20.84 1.40
C ILE A 46 -15.31 -20.19 1.55
N SER A 47 -14.39 -20.39 0.59
CA SER A 47 -13.09 -19.72 0.62
C SER A 47 -13.21 -18.19 0.58
N ARG A 48 -14.24 -17.63 -0.08
CA ARG A 48 -14.54 -16.18 -0.05
C ARG A 48 -14.96 -15.72 1.36
N LYS A 49 -15.83 -16.46 2.06
CA LYS A 49 -16.24 -16.15 3.44
C LYS A 49 -15.05 -16.16 4.40
N LEU A 50 -14.22 -17.22 4.36
CA LEU A 50 -12.99 -17.32 5.17
C LEU A 50 -12.02 -16.16 4.86
N ARG A 51 -11.87 -15.81 3.58
CA ARG A 51 -11.01 -14.69 3.17
C ARG A 51 -11.50 -13.34 3.71
N LYS A 52 -12.82 -13.11 3.80
CA LYS A 52 -13.38 -11.88 4.37
C LYS A 52 -13.00 -11.76 5.84
N MET A 53 -13.27 -12.79 6.64
CA MET A 53 -12.90 -12.84 8.07
C MET A 53 -11.40 -12.62 8.29
N LEU A 54 -10.54 -13.32 7.54
CA LEU A 54 -9.07 -13.23 7.66
C LEU A 54 -8.49 -11.87 7.26
N ARG A 55 -9.27 -11.02 6.57
CA ARG A 55 -8.84 -9.68 6.15
C ARG A 55 -9.33 -8.58 7.08
N ASP A 56 -10.35 -8.85 7.86
CA ASP A 56 -11.00 -7.90 8.73
C ASP A 56 -10.04 -7.42 9.84
N PRO A 57 -9.76 -6.09 9.93
CA PRO A 57 -8.88 -5.54 10.94
C PRO A 57 -9.46 -5.61 12.37
N SER A 58 -10.77 -5.75 12.54
CA SER A 58 -11.40 -5.84 13.88
C SER A 58 -11.00 -7.12 14.63
N ASN A 59 -10.66 -8.18 13.90
CA ASN A 59 -10.36 -9.51 14.45
C ASN A 59 -9.00 -9.61 15.18
N LEU A 60 -8.45 -8.52 15.75
CA LEU A 60 -7.09 -8.42 16.34
C LEU A 60 -6.70 -9.57 17.27
N GLU A 61 -7.66 -10.18 17.94
CA GLU A 61 -7.47 -11.29 18.88
C GLU A 61 -7.08 -12.64 18.25
N LEU A 62 -7.22 -12.80 16.93
CA LEU A 62 -6.91 -14.04 16.24
C LEU A 62 -5.41 -14.38 16.32
N SER A 63 -5.02 -15.41 17.08
CA SER A 63 -3.61 -15.81 17.20
C SER A 63 -2.97 -16.20 15.86
N GLU A 64 -1.65 -16.12 15.76
CA GLU A 64 -0.88 -16.43 14.55
C GLU A 64 -1.07 -17.89 14.10
N ARG A 65 -1.15 -18.82 15.06
CA ARG A 65 -1.42 -20.23 14.80
C ARG A 65 -2.83 -20.44 14.22
N ALA A 66 -3.84 -19.78 14.80
CA ALA A 66 -5.20 -19.84 14.29
C ALA A 66 -5.31 -19.20 12.89
N GLU A 67 -4.66 -18.05 12.67
CA GLU A 67 -4.58 -17.40 11.35
C GLU A 67 -3.97 -18.35 10.31
N ALA A 68 -2.85 -19.02 10.64
CA ALA A 68 -2.21 -19.97 9.75
C ALA A 68 -3.16 -21.14 9.40
N LEU A 69 -3.74 -21.80 10.40
CA LEU A 69 -4.67 -22.92 10.18
C LEU A 69 -5.87 -22.52 9.33
N LEU A 70 -6.45 -21.34 9.55
CA LEU A 70 -7.57 -20.84 8.75
C LEU A 70 -7.16 -20.55 7.29
N TYR A 71 -5.95 -20.07 7.03
CA TYR A 71 -5.44 -19.95 5.66
C TYR A 71 -5.26 -21.31 4.99
N PHE A 72 -4.74 -22.32 5.71
CA PHE A 72 -4.64 -23.68 5.22
C PHE A 72 -6.02 -24.30 4.94
N ALA A 73 -6.98 -24.15 5.86
CA ALA A 73 -8.35 -24.62 5.69
C ALA A 73 -9.02 -23.99 4.45
N ARG A 74 -8.79 -22.69 4.22
CA ARG A 74 -9.30 -22.00 3.02
C ARG A 74 -8.79 -22.60 1.72
N GLU A 75 -7.50 -22.93 1.66
CA GLU A 75 -6.90 -23.54 0.46
C GLU A 75 -7.27 -25.00 0.29
N LEU A 76 -7.41 -25.75 1.38
CA LEU A 76 -7.94 -27.11 1.33
C LEU A 76 -9.33 -27.13 0.72
N GLU A 77 -10.21 -26.24 1.15
CA GLU A 77 -11.55 -26.10 0.59
C GLU A 77 -11.52 -25.71 -0.89
N LEU A 78 -10.66 -24.76 -1.26
CA LEU A 78 -10.49 -24.35 -2.66
C LEU A 78 -9.99 -25.53 -3.53
N ALA A 79 -9.03 -26.30 -3.03
CA ALA A 79 -8.49 -27.45 -3.72
C ALA A 79 -9.53 -28.57 -3.88
N ALA A 80 -10.29 -28.87 -2.83
CA ALA A 80 -11.36 -29.87 -2.87
C ALA A 80 -12.45 -29.51 -3.90
N GLN A 81 -12.85 -28.24 -3.97
CA GLN A 81 -13.93 -27.81 -4.86
C GLN A 81 -13.48 -27.52 -6.30
N ARG A 82 -12.24 -27.04 -6.50
CA ARG A 82 -11.82 -26.45 -7.79
C ARG A 82 -10.57 -27.06 -8.41
N ILE A 83 -9.86 -27.92 -7.68
CA ILE A 83 -8.65 -28.58 -8.21
C ILE A 83 -8.91 -30.08 -8.34
N LYS A 84 -9.19 -30.77 -7.23
CA LYS A 84 -9.37 -32.23 -7.18
C LYS A 84 -10.34 -32.79 -8.24
N PRO A 85 -11.51 -32.17 -8.50
CA PRO A 85 -12.46 -32.71 -9.48
C PRO A 85 -11.92 -32.74 -10.92
N HIS A 86 -10.91 -31.91 -11.23
CA HIS A 86 -10.40 -31.73 -12.59
C HIS A 86 -9.04 -32.41 -12.81
N LEU A 87 -8.42 -33.04 -11.79
CA LEU A 87 -7.07 -33.61 -11.90
C LEU A 87 -6.99 -34.76 -12.93
N SER A 88 -8.07 -35.51 -13.11
CA SER A 88 -8.17 -36.59 -14.10
C SER A 88 -8.60 -36.13 -15.49
N GLU A 89 -8.98 -34.86 -15.65
CA GLU A 89 -9.43 -34.30 -16.94
C GLU A 89 -8.25 -33.87 -17.81
N ASP A 90 -8.49 -33.68 -19.12
CA ASP A 90 -7.51 -33.09 -20.02
C ASP A 90 -7.65 -31.56 -20.04
N CYS A 91 -7.06 -30.92 -19.03
CA CYS A 91 -7.15 -29.48 -18.85
C CYS A 91 -5.91 -28.89 -18.16
N VAL A 92 -5.78 -27.56 -18.21
CA VAL A 92 -4.81 -26.81 -17.41
C VAL A 92 -5.53 -26.18 -16.23
N ILE A 93 -5.06 -26.44 -15.01
CA ILE A 93 -5.61 -25.85 -13.79
C ILE A 93 -4.65 -24.76 -13.31
N ILE A 94 -5.12 -23.51 -13.24
CA ILE A 94 -4.33 -22.37 -12.79
C ILE A 94 -4.80 -21.94 -11.39
N VAL A 95 -3.84 -21.83 -10.47
CA VAL A 95 -4.07 -21.44 -9.07
C VAL A 95 -3.36 -20.13 -8.74
N ASP A 96 -4.11 -19.09 -8.35
CA ASP A 96 -3.54 -17.83 -7.84
C ASP A 96 -3.36 -17.91 -6.31
N ARG A 97 -2.14 -18.27 -5.91
CA ARG A 97 -1.68 -18.70 -4.58
C ARG A 97 -2.07 -20.13 -4.23
N PHE A 98 -1.07 -20.97 -4.03
CA PHE A 98 -1.20 -22.28 -3.43
C PHE A 98 -0.75 -22.22 -1.95
N PHE A 99 -0.54 -23.36 -1.32
CA PHE A 99 -0.17 -23.45 0.09
C PHE A 99 1.21 -22.81 0.42
N TYR A 100 2.11 -22.64 -0.56
CA TYR A 100 3.45 -22.08 -0.32
C TYR A 100 3.40 -20.62 0.16
N SER A 101 2.46 -19.81 -0.37
CA SER A 101 2.19 -18.45 0.14
C SER A 101 1.84 -18.44 1.63
N HIS A 102 1.13 -19.45 2.11
CA HIS A 102 0.65 -19.50 3.50
C HIS A 102 1.69 -20.07 4.44
N LEU A 103 2.51 -21.02 3.97
CA LEU A 103 3.72 -21.42 4.68
C LEU A 103 4.67 -20.22 4.83
N ALA A 104 4.91 -19.46 3.76
CA ALA A 104 5.74 -18.26 3.81
C ALA A 104 5.17 -17.20 4.77
N LEU A 105 3.84 -17.06 4.81
CA LEU A 105 3.16 -16.18 5.77
C LEU A 105 3.34 -16.65 7.22
N ALA A 106 3.13 -17.95 7.50
CA ALA A 106 3.29 -18.54 8.82
C ALA A 106 4.70 -18.32 9.37
N VAL A 107 5.72 -18.57 8.55
CA VAL A 107 7.13 -18.29 8.90
C VAL A 107 7.35 -16.80 9.14
N ALA A 108 6.78 -15.93 8.29
CA ALA A 108 6.88 -14.48 8.47
C ALA A 108 6.14 -13.96 9.71
N ARG A 109 5.17 -14.72 10.23
CA ARG A 109 4.49 -14.52 11.53
C ARG A 109 5.27 -15.10 12.71
N GLY A 110 6.47 -15.65 12.49
CA GLY A 110 7.32 -16.19 13.55
C GLY A 110 6.99 -17.64 13.93
N LEU A 111 6.11 -18.33 13.20
CA LEU A 111 5.85 -19.75 13.43
C LEU A 111 7.06 -20.59 12.98
N ASN A 112 7.29 -21.70 13.68
CA ASN A 112 8.38 -22.62 13.37
C ASN A 112 8.21 -23.19 11.94
N TYR A 113 9.30 -23.17 11.17
CA TYR A 113 9.29 -23.63 9.79
C TYR A 113 8.95 -25.13 9.67
N GLU A 114 9.57 -25.98 10.48
CA GLU A 114 9.39 -27.43 10.38
C GLU A 114 7.98 -27.86 10.77
N GLU A 115 7.41 -27.24 11.80
CA GLU A 115 5.99 -27.45 12.17
C GLU A 115 5.05 -27.00 11.06
N SER A 116 5.28 -25.81 10.51
CA SER A 116 4.46 -25.28 9.41
C SER A 116 4.61 -26.12 8.13
N ALA A 117 5.79 -26.69 7.89
CA ALA A 117 6.04 -27.59 6.77
C ALA A 117 5.32 -28.94 6.93
N LYS A 118 5.10 -29.43 8.16
CA LYS A 118 4.23 -30.60 8.41
C LYS A 118 2.79 -30.32 7.96
N LEU A 119 2.26 -29.13 8.25
CA LEU A 119 0.93 -28.72 7.77
C LEU A 119 0.84 -28.66 6.24
N LEU A 120 1.88 -28.13 5.59
CA LEU A 120 1.98 -28.16 4.12
C LEU A 120 1.94 -29.59 3.59
N ARG A 121 2.76 -30.50 4.13
CA ARG A 121 2.76 -31.90 3.72
C ARG A 121 1.41 -32.57 3.90
N PHE A 122 0.77 -32.36 5.06
CA PHE A 122 -0.60 -32.85 5.32
C PHE A 122 -1.61 -32.31 4.30
N ALA A 123 -1.55 -31.02 3.97
CA ALA A 123 -2.52 -30.39 3.08
C ALA A 123 -2.32 -30.74 1.58
N THR A 124 -1.13 -31.24 1.22
CA THR A 124 -0.72 -31.46 -0.18
C THR A 124 -0.49 -32.94 -0.53
N VAL A 125 -0.95 -33.87 0.31
CA VAL A 125 -0.79 -35.31 0.06
C VAL A 125 -1.30 -35.71 -1.33
N ASP A 126 -2.49 -35.24 -1.69
CA ASP A 126 -3.16 -35.65 -2.93
C ASP A 126 -3.05 -34.61 -4.07
N VAL A 127 -2.45 -33.45 -3.83
CA VAL A 127 -2.45 -32.33 -4.78
C VAL A 127 -1.10 -31.63 -4.74
N LYS A 128 -0.33 -31.74 -5.83
CA LYS A 128 0.94 -31.04 -6.00
C LYS A 128 0.97 -30.34 -7.36
N PRO A 129 1.40 -29.07 -7.45
CA PRO A 129 1.54 -28.40 -8.73
C PRO A 129 2.65 -29.02 -9.58
N ASP A 130 2.37 -29.25 -10.85
CA ASP A 130 3.36 -29.64 -11.86
C ASP A 130 4.34 -28.51 -12.13
N VAL A 131 3.86 -27.26 -12.04
CA VAL A 131 4.64 -26.05 -12.24
C VAL A 131 4.29 -25.03 -11.18
N VAL A 132 5.31 -24.39 -10.59
CA VAL A 132 5.12 -23.25 -9.69
C VAL A 132 5.79 -22.03 -10.29
N VAL A 133 5.02 -21.01 -10.65
CA VAL A 133 5.53 -19.72 -11.14
C VAL A 133 5.65 -18.76 -9.97
N LEU A 134 6.88 -18.49 -9.52
CA LEU A 134 7.16 -17.41 -8.58
C LEU A 134 7.31 -16.09 -9.35
N VAL A 135 6.33 -15.21 -9.17
CA VAL A 135 6.39 -13.83 -9.66
C VAL A 135 7.12 -12.98 -8.63
N ASP A 136 8.43 -12.83 -8.81
CA ASP A 136 9.30 -12.06 -7.94
C ASP A 136 9.24 -10.57 -8.27
N VAL A 137 9.23 -9.74 -7.22
CA VAL A 137 9.22 -8.29 -7.34
C VAL A 137 9.94 -7.70 -6.15
N GLN A 138 10.62 -6.57 -6.35
CA GLN A 138 11.15 -5.81 -5.23
C GLN A 138 10.00 -5.35 -4.30
N PRO A 139 10.10 -5.53 -2.97
CA PRO A 139 9.07 -5.14 -2.01
C PRO A 139 8.60 -3.70 -2.17
N GLU A 140 9.51 -2.81 -2.52
CA GLU A 140 9.23 -1.39 -2.74
C GLU A 140 8.27 -1.15 -3.92
N VAL A 141 8.52 -1.78 -5.07
CA VAL A 141 7.63 -1.72 -6.24
C VAL A 141 6.27 -2.34 -5.87
N ALA A 142 6.26 -3.46 -5.14
CA ALA A 142 5.04 -4.09 -4.66
C ALA A 142 4.24 -3.18 -3.70
N LYS A 143 4.91 -2.39 -2.86
CA LYS A 143 4.32 -1.39 -1.95
C LYS A 143 3.66 -0.27 -2.75
N ILE A 144 4.32 0.25 -3.79
CA ILE A 144 3.74 1.25 -4.71
C ILE A 144 2.49 0.70 -5.40
N ARG A 145 2.58 -0.50 -6.01
CA ARG A 145 1.43 -1.14 -6.68
C ARG A 145 0.25 -1.38 -5.74
N ARG A 146 0.52 -1.79 -4.49
CA ARG A 146 -0.53 -1.92 -3.46
C ARG A 146 -1.18 -0.59 -3.12
N LYS A 147 -0.40 0.49 -2.97
CA LYS A 147 -0.92 1.84 -2.72
C LYS A 147 -1.78 2.33 -3.90
N ILE A 148 -1.28 2.20 -5.12
CA ILE A 148 -2.02 2.55 -6.35
C ILE A 148 -3.33 1.76 -6.44
N ARG A 149 -3.31 0.45 -6.19
CA ARG A 149 -4.55 -0.35 -6.19
C ARG A 149 -5.54 0.13 -5.14
N LYS A 150 -5.09 0.47 -3.92
CA LYS A 150 -5.98 1.00 -2.87
C LYS A 150 -6.62 2.33 -3.27
N ILE A 151 -5.84 3.21 -3.90
CA ILE A 151 -6.31 4.47 -4.49
C ILE A 151 -7.42 4.12 -5.49
N MET A 152 -7.10 3.33 -6.52
CA MET A 152 -8.04 2.99 -7.60
C MET A 152 -9.32 2.26 -7.14
N GLU A 153 -9.24 1.41 -6.12
CA GLU A 153 -10.38 0.70 -5.54
C GLU A 153 -11.26 1.61 -4.64
N ARG A 154 -10.94 2.91 -4.54
CA ARG A 154 -11.64 3.92 -3.71
C ARG A 154 -11.81 3.50 -2.24
N ARG A 155 -10.90 2.67 -1.72
CA ARG A 155 -11.00 2.19 -0.34
C ARG A 155 -10.63 3.29 0.65
N VAL A 156 -11.60 3.74 1.44
CA VAL A 156 -11.41 4.62 2.60
C VAL A 156 -10.66 3.84 3.67
N ALA A 157 -9.52 4.35 4.14
CA ALA A 157 -8.73 3.96 5.33
C ALA A 157 -8.75 2.47 5.80
N ASP A 158 -8.98 1.50 4.91
CA ASP A 158 -9.04 0.09 5.27
C ASP A 158 -7.63 -0.50 5.32
N PHE A 159 -7.19 -0.76 6.54
CA PHE A 159 -6.06 -1.64 6.78
C PHE A 159 -6.59 -3.05 6.87
N SER A 160 -6.02 -4.00 6.10
CA SER A 160 -6.32 -5.41 6.35
C SER A 160 -5.52 -5.88 7.55
N ARG A 161 -5.98 -6.94 8.24
CA ARG A 161 -5.22 -7.57 9.35
C ARG A 161 -3.74 -7.79 9.02
N LYS A 162 -3.44 -8.33 7.83
CA LYS A 162 -2.07 -8.53 7.34
C LYS A 162 -1.28 -7.22 7.21
N GLY A 163 -1.96 -6.15 6.83
CA GLY A 163 -1.38 -4.82 6.72
C GLY A 163 -0.98 -4.21 8.06
N LEU A 164 -1.45 -4.75 9.20
CA LEU A 164 -1.16 -4.26 10.55
C LEU A 164 0.20 -4.72 11.11
N VAL A 165 0.93 -5.58 10.38
CA VAL A 165 2.26 -6.08 10.78
C VAL A 165 3.39 -5.25 10.17
N GLY A 166 3.13 -4.63 9.02
CA GLY A 166 4.11 -3.81 8.31
C GLY A 166 4.77 -4.46 7.10
N GLU A 167 5.76 -3.78 6.52
CA GLU A 167 6.40 -4.21 5.27
C GLU A 167 7.29 -5.44 5.47
N LYS A 168 7.79 -5.64 6.69
CA LYS A 168 8.56 -6.82 7.11
C LYS A 168 7.93 -8.14 6.66
N LEU A 169 6.61 -8.24 6.80
CA LEU A 169 5.85 -9.43 6.44
C LEU A 169 6.12 -9.80 4.97
N HIS A 170 6.10 -8.83 4.07
CA HIS A 170 6.32 -9.04 2.64
C HIS A 170 7.78 -9.37 2.32
N ILE A 171 8.75 -8.72 2.96
CA ILE A 171 10.17 -9.01 2.78
C ILE A 171 10.50 -10.45 3.19
N LEU A 172 10.03 -10.88 4.36
CA LEU A 172 10.23 -12.25 4.84
C LEU A 172 9.52 -13.27 3.97
N MET A 173 8.27 -12.99 3.57
CA MET A 173 7.54 -13.87 2.64
C MET A 173 8.29 -14.03 1.31
N ARG A 174 8.78 -12.94 0.70
CA ARG A 174 9.57 -12.98 -0.54
C ARG A 174 10.81 -13.85 -0.36
N ARG A 175 11.58 -13.61 0.71
CA ARG A 175 12.81 -14.37 1.01
C ARG A 175 12.52 -15.85 1.17
N THR A 176 11.44 -16.21 1.85
CA THR A 176 11.03 -17.60 2.07
C THR A 176 10.60 -18.27 0.76
N LEU A 177 9.80 -17.59 -0.08
CA LEU A 177 9.40 -18.11 -1.39
C LEU A 177 10.60 -18.31 -2.33
N LEU A 178 11.55 -17.37 -2.36
CA LEU A 178 12.79 -17.53 -3.14
C LEU A 178 13.62 -18.72 -2.67
N LYS A 179 13.68 -18.98 -1.36
CA LYS A 179 14.34 -20.19 -0.82
C LYS A 179 13.64 -21.47 -1.29
N PHE A 180 12.31 -21.49 -1.39
CA PHE A 180 11.57 -22.64 -1.91
C PHE A 180 11.85 -22.86 -3.40
N ALA A 181 11.81 -21.78 -4.18
CA ALA A 181 12.07 -21.80 -5.62
C ALA A 181 13.46 -22.34 -5.95
N LYS A 182 14.50 -21.87 -5.24
CA LYS A 182 15.89 -22.30 -5.47
C LYS A 182 16.15 -23.79 -5.17
N LYS A 183 15.28 -24.44 -4.38
CA LYS A 183 15.44 -25.85 -3.99
C LYS A 183 14.61 -26.81 -4.85
N SER A 184 13.81 -26.31 -5.80
CA SER A 184 12.77 -27.10 -6.45
C SER A 184 12.86 -26.95 -7.98
N PRO A 185 13.04 -28.04 -8.75
CA PRO A 185 13.24 -27.97 -10.20
C PRO A 185 11.98 -27.62 -10.99
N ASN A 186 10.79 -27.74 -10.40
CA ASN A 186 9.52 -27.40 -11.02
C ASN A 186 9.11 -25.92 -10.82
N TRP A 187 10.00 -25.10 -10.26
CA TRP A 187 9.75 -23.67 -10.05
C TRP A 187 10.32 -22.83 -11.18
N ILE A 188 9.52 -21.89 -11.64
CA ILE A 188 9.87 -20.86 -12.61
C ILE A 188 9.93 -19.54 -11.85
N ILE A 189 11.07 -18.87 -11.85
CA ILE A 189 11.21 -17.54 -11.26
C ILE A 189 11.12 -16.52 -12.40
N VAL A 190 10.13 -15.63 -12.33
CA VAL A 190 10.02 -14.49 -13.24
C VAL A 190 10.08 -13.19 -12.46
N GLU A 191 10.94 -12.29 -12.90
CA GLU A 191 11.01 -10.95 -12.33
C GLU A 191 9.93 -10.06 -12.93
N ASN A 192 9.25 -9.29 -12.09
CA ASN A 192 8.20 -8.36 -12.48
C ASN A 192 8.41 -6.97 -11.87
N ASN A 193 9.63 -6.44 -12.06
CA ASN A 193 9.99 -5.07 -11.65
C ASN A 193 9.62 -4.01 -12.70
N GLY A 194 9.35 -4.41 -13.95
CA GLY A 194 9.03 -3.54 -15.08
C GLY A 194 7.89 -4.11 -15.94
N ASP A 195 8.21 -4.51 -17.17
CA ASP A 195 7.23 -5.03 -18.13
C ASP A 195 6.74 -6.45 -17.79
N ILE A 196 5.43 -6.56 -17.55
CA ILE A 196 4.77 -7.83 -17.26
C ILE A 196 4.63 -8.73 -18.51
N ASN A 197 4.71 -8.16 -19.71
CA ASN A 197 4.66 -8.96 -20.95
C ASN A 197 5.93 -9.81 -21.10
N ALA A 198 7.10 -9.30 -20.71
CA ALA A 198 8.32 -10.10 -20.64
C ALA A 198 8.15 -11.32 -19.72
N ALA A 199 7.52 -11.13 -18.55
CA ALA A 199 7.20 -12.24 -17.64
C ALA A 199 6.19 -13.23 -18.25
N LEU A 200 5.19 -12.74 -18.99
CA LEU A 200 4.23 -13.57 -19.72
C LEU A 200 4.92 -14.46 -20.75
N GLU A 201 5.81 -13.91 -21.59
CA GLU A 201 6.50 -14.67 -22.63
C GLU A 201 7.41 -15.77 -22.03
N ILE A 202 8.09 -15.50 -20.92
CA ILE A 202 8.90 -16.50 -20.22
C ILE A 202 8.02 -17.65 -19.71
N VAL A 203 6.91 -17.32 -19.05
CA VAL A 203 5.97 -18.32 -18.51
C VAL A 203 5.34 -19.13 -19.63
N MET A 204 4.83 -18.48 -20.69
CA MET A 204 4.21 -19.15 -21.81
C MET A 204 5.18 -20.06 -22.56
N GLY A 205 6.42 -19.62 -22.80
CA GLY A 205 7.43 -20.46 -23.47
C GLY A 205 7.83 -21.71 -22.66
N GLN A 206 7.85 -21.62 -21.33
CA GLN A 206 8.13 -22.79 -20.49
C GLN A 206 6.92 -23.70 -20.30
N LEU A 207 5.72 -23.13 -20.19
CA LEU A 207 4.48 -23.91 -20.15
C LEU A 207 4.21 -24.60 -21.48
N SER A 208 4.46 -23.95 -22.63
CA SER A 208 4.23 -24.55 -23.95
C SER A 208 5.11 -25.78 -24.17
N ASN A 209 6.38 -25.71 -23.78
CA ASN A 209 7.31 -26.83 -23.84
C ASN A 209 6.84 -28.02 -22.98
N ARG A 210 6.28 -27.75 -21.79
CA ARG A 210 5.74 -28.79 -20.90
C ARG A 210 4.42 -29.37 -21.39
N LEU A 211 3.58 -28.55 -22.01
CA LEU A 211 2.28 -28.95 -22.56
C LEU A 211 2.42 -29.60 -23.95
N GLY A 212 3.61 -29.58 -24.56
CA GLY A 212 3.83 -30.10 -25.92
C GLY A 212 3.10 -29.31 -27.01
N ILE A 213 2.81 -28.03 -26.77
CA ILE A 213 2.08 -27.17 -27.71
C ILE A 213 3.01 -26.17 -28.40
N LEU A 214 2.68 -25.84 -29.64
CA LEU A 214 3.35 -24.76 -30.36
C LEU A 214 2.90 -23.41 -29.79
N TYR A 215 3.86 -22.59 -29.38
CA TYR A 215 3.65 -21.22 -28.95
C TYR A 215 4.60 -20.31 -29.74
N GLU A 216 4.06 -19.58 -30.70
CA GLU A 216 4.80 -18.52 -31.38
C GLU A 216 4.90 -17.32 -30.45
N LYS A 217 6.14 -17.00 -30.04
CA LYS A 217 6.40 -15.76 -29.29
C LYS A 217 5.85 -14.59 -30.09
N ARG A 218 5.07 -13.72 -29.44
CA ARG A 218 4.64 -12.48 -30.09
C ARG A 218 5.89 -11.70 -30.53
N LYS A 219 5.85 -11.13 -31.75
CA LYS A 219 6.76 -10.04 -32.18
C LYS A 219 6.53 -8.74 -31.40
N THR A 220 6.08 -8.82 -30.15
CA THR A 220 6.32 -7.75 -29.20
C THR A 220 7.83 -7.62 -29.08
N LYS A 221 8.38 -6.41 -29.22
CA LYS A 221 9.75 -6.14 -28.75
C LYS A 221 9.79 -6.69 -27.33
N ILE A 222 10.45 -7.84 -27.14
CA ILE A 222 10.76 -8.32 -25.81
C ILE A 222 11.72 -7.26 -25.31
N ILE A 223 11.18 -6.28 -24.58
CA ILE A 223 11.99 -5.46 -23.69
C ILE A 223 12.36 -6.46 -22.60
N VAL A 224 13.38 -7.26 -22.87
CA VAL A 224 14.13 -7.91 -21.80
C VAL A 224 14.45 -6.75 -20.86
N PRO A 225 14.05 -6.78 -19.58
CA PRO A 225 14.61 -5.84 -18.63
C PRO A 225 16.08 -6.23 -18.54
N ARG A 226 16.90 -5.73 -19.48
CA ARG A 226 18.33 -5.67 -19.31
C ARG A 226 18.55 -4.83 -18.06
N ASP A 227 19.67 -5.09 -17.40
CA ASP A 227 20.24 -4.32 -16.31
C ASP A 227 20.34 -2.78 -16.54
N GLU A 228 19.80 -2.24 -17.63
CA GLU A 228 19.61 -0.83 -17.96
C GLU A 228 18.43 -0.19 -17.19
N GLN A 229 18.19 -0.54 -15.92
CA GLN A 229 17.37 0.34 -15.09
C GLN A 229 18.13 1.65 -14.90
N LEU A 230 17.62 2.74 -15.49
CA LEU A 230 18.22 4.07 -15.42
C LEU A 230 18.56 4.42 -13.97
N GLU A 231 19.85 4.56 -13.70
CA GLU A 231 20.35 4.98 -12.40
C GLU A 231 20.14 6.47 -12.22
N VAL A 232 19.66 6.85 -11.03
CA VAL A 232 19.57 8.25 -10.62
C VAL A 232 20.91 8.65 -10.03
N VAL A 233 21.63 9.50 -10.75
CA VAL A 233 23.02 9.86 -10.47
C VAL A 233 23.09 11.24 -9.81
N CYS A 234 23.97 11.37 -8.83
CA CYS A 234 24.32 12.65 -8.23
C CYS A 234 25.81 12.68 -7.84
N ASP A 235 26.60 13.36 -8.68
CA ASP A 235 27.99 13.70 -8.36
C ASP A 235 27.99 14.95 -7.46
N ASP A 236 28.65 14.87 -6.32
CA ASP A 236 28.93 15.98 -5.39
C ASP A 236 27.75 16.88 -4.99
N GLY A 237 26.53 16.34 -4.97
CA GLY A 237 25.34 17.09 -4.57
C GLY A 237 24.76 17.98 -5.67
N SER A 238 25.20 17.81 -6.93
CA SER A 238 24.64 18.53 -8.08
C SER A 238 23.15 18.24 -8.24
N VAL A 239 22.33 19.25 -7.94
CA VAL A 239 20.87 19.21 -8.05
C VAL A 239 20.42 19.04 -9.51
N GLU A 240 21.12 19.68 -10.45
CA GLU A 240 20.81 19.61 -11.88
C GLU A 240 21.02 18.19 -12.43
N LYS A 241 22.17 17.57 -12.16
CA LYS A 241 22.45 16.18 -12.57
C LYS A 241 21.46 15.20 -11.95
N PHE A 242 21.16 15.39 -10.66
CA PHE A 242 20.15 14.59 -9.96
C PHE A 242 18.78 14.70 -10.64
N ARG A 243 18.28 15.91 -10.86
CA ARG A 243 16.97 16.14 -11.48
C ARG A 243 16.93 15.59 -12.90
N PHE A 244 17.97 15.83 -13.70
CA PHE A 244 18.05 15.31 -15.06
C PHE A 244 17.94 13.78 -15.10
N SER A 245 18.75 13.07 -14.30
CA SER A 245 18.74 11.61 -14.26
C SER A 245 17.43 11.05 -13.67
N PHE A 246 16.91 11.66 -12.59
CA PHE A 246 15.63 11.26 -12.01
C PHE A 246 14.45 11.45 -12.97
N TYR A 247 14.37 12.60 -13.63
CA TYR A 247 13.31 12.92 -14.60
C TYR A 247 13.39 12.04 -15.85
N LYS A 248 14.59 11.72 -16.33
CA LYS A 248 14.80 10.75 -17.41
C LYS A 248 14.29 9.36 -17.02
N ALA A 249 14.65 8.87 -15.83
CA ALA A 249 14.17 7.59 -15.33
C ALA A 249 12.64 7.56 -15.15
N LEU A 250 12.07 8.66 -14.67
CA LEU A 250 10.63 8.79 -14.49
C LEU A 250 9.86 8.85 -15.82
N ALA A 251 10.41 9.52 -16.84
CA ALA A 251 9.82 9.56 -18.18
C ALA A 251 9.79 8.17 -18.82
N HIS A 252 10.88 7.41 -18.72
CA HIS A 252 10.92 6.02 -19.19
C HIS A 252 9.89 5.15 -18.45
N LEU A 253 9.81 5.26 -17.12
CA LEU A 253 8.81 4.51 -16.36
C LEU A 253 7.38 4.91 -16.77
N ALA A 254 7.15 6.16 -17.17
CA ALA A 254 5.83 6.63 -17.56
C ALA A 254 5.35 6.01 -18.89
N GLU A 255 6.27 5.66 -19.79
CA GLU A 255 5.94 4.98 -21.05
C GLU A 255 5.51 3.53 -20.82
N GLU A 256 6.15 2.83 -19.89
CA GLU A 256 5.84 1.43 -19.58
C GLU A 256 4.70 1.28 -18.55
N ASN A 257 4.75 2.09 -17.50
CA ASN A 257 3.92 1.99 -16.31
C ASN A 257 3.45 3.39 -15.83
N PRO A 258 2.57 4.06 -16.60
CA PRO A 258 2.17 5.45 -16.33
C PRO A 258 1.59 5.67 -14.93
N LYS A 259 0.85 4.69 -14.37
CA LYS A 259 0.30 4.81 -13.01
C LYS A 259 1.39 4.90 -11.94
N GLU A 260 2.47 4.13 -12.08
CA GLU A 260 3.58 4.12 -11.13
C GLU A 260 4.41 5.41 -11.23
N ALA A 261 4.71 5.84 -12.46
CA ALA A 261 5.42 7.09 -12.68
C ALA A 261 4.63 8.30 -12.16
N ILE A 262 3.34 8.41 -12.49
CA ILE A 262 2.51 9.51 -12.01
C ILE A 262 2.37 9.49 -10.48
N TYR A 263 2.22 8.31 -9.86
CA TYR A 263 2.21 8.19 -8.40
C TYR A 263 3.49 8.75 -7.75
N LEU A 264 4.66 8.55 -8.37
CA LEU A 264 5.92 9.10 -7.87
C LEU A 264 5.99 10.64 -7.96
N THR A 265 5.15 11.30 -8.76
CA THR A 265 5.10 12.77 -8.77
C THR A 265 4.40 13.35 -7.52
N ASN A 266 3.70 12.54 -6.72
CA ASN A 266 2.74 13.01 -5.71
C ASN A 266 3.24 14.15 -4.80
N ARG A 267 2.48 15.27 -4.79
CA ARG A 267 2.69 16.51 -4.00
C ARG A 267 4.04 17.19 -4.24
N VAL A 268 4.46 17.27 -5.50
CA VAL A 268 5.65 18.04 -5.93
C VAL A 268 5.27 18.91 -7.13
N GLY A 269 5.48 20.21 -7.04
CA GLY A 269 5.06 21.21 -8.04
C GLY A 269 6.07 21.56 -9.12
N SER A 270 7.18 20.82 -9.26
CA SER A 270 8.22 21.19 -10.22
C SER A 270 7.71 21.19 -11.67
N ARG A 271 8.22 22.13 -12.48
CA ARG A 271 7.80 22.34 -13.89
C ARG A 271 7.75 21.06 -14.72
N PHE A 272 8.79 20.22 -14.61
CA PHE A 272 8.85 18.94 -15.31
C PHE A 272 7.73 17.98 -14.88
N LEU A 273 7.50 17.83 -13.57
CA LEU A 273 6.49 16.91 -13.05
C LEU A 273 5.08 17.38 -13.39
N CYS A 274 4.83 18.69 -13.42
CA CYS A 274 3.57 19.25 -13.92
C CYS A 274 3.35 18.93 -15.40
N ALA A 275 4.37 19.09 -16.26
CA ALA A 275 4.30 18.72 -17.67
C ALA A 275 4.06 17.20 -17.85
N LEU A 276 4.71 16.37 -17.03
CA LEU A 276 4.50 14.92 -17.06
C LEU A 276 3.06 14.54 -16.68
N ARG A 277 2.49 15.15 -15.63
CA ARG A 277 1.08 14.95 -15.29
C ARG A 277 0.14 15.38 -16.42
N ALA A 278 0.40 16.52 -17.04
CA ALA A 278 -0.39 17.02 -18.15
C ALA A 278 -0.38 16.05 -19.35
N LYS A 279 0.77 15.45 -19.67
CA LYS A 279 0.89 14.42 -20.74
C LYS A 279 -0.01 13.19 -20.49
N PHE A 280 -0.17 12.80 -19.23
CA PHE A 280 -0.89 11.57 -18.85
C PHE A 280 -2.28 11.81 -18.23
N VAL A 281 -2.77 13.05 -18.25
CA VAL A 281 -4.06 13.44 -17.65
C VAL A 281 -5.24 12.66 -18.24
N ASP A 282 -5.19 12.34 -19.53
CA ASP A 282 -6.25 11.61 -20.21
C ASP A 282 -6.10 10.08 -20.11
N VAL A 283 -4.89 9.60 -19.80
CA VAL A 283 -4.54 8.16 -19.72
C VAL A 283 -4.77 7.60 -18.31
N VAL A 284 -4.38 8.35 -17.27
CA VAL A 284 -4.50 7.93 -15.85
C VAL A 284 -5.09 9.06 -14.99
N PRO A 285 -6.31 9.56 -15.30
CA PRO A 285 -6.89 10.76 -14.68
C PRO A 285 -6.98 10.68 -13.15
N ASP A 286 -7.38 9.53 -12.60
CA ASP A 286 -7.50 9.33 -11.15
C ASP A 286 -6.17 9.55 -10.42
N MET A 287 -5.07 9.01 -10.98
CA MET A 287 -3.75 9.12 -10.39
C MET A 287 -3.19 10.54 -10.52
N VAL A 288 -3.45 11.20 -11.65
CA VAL A 288 -3.07 12.60 -11.85
C VAL A 288 -3.79 13.49 -10.82
N ALA A 289 -5.11 13.38 -10.68
CA ALA A 289 -5.89 14.13 -9.69
C ALA A 289 -5.43 13.85 -8.25
N TYR A 290 -5.12 12.60 -7.92
CA TYR A 290 -4.57 12.24 -6.61
C TYR A 290 -3.23 12.94 -6.32
N THR A 291 -2.35 13.07 -7.32
CA THR A 291 -0.98 13.58 -7.14
C THR A 291 -0.85 15.09 -7.00
N ILE A 292 -1.85 15.85 -7.45
CA ILE A 292 -1.87 17.33 -7.35
C ILE A 292 -2.44 17.84 -6.01
N HIS A 293 -2.70 16.94 -5.06
CA HIS A 293 -3.23 17.28 -3.76
C HIS A 293 -2.42 18.38 -3.06
N GLY A 294 -3.10 19.47 -2.67
CA GLY A 294 -2.52 20.61 -1.98
C GLY A 294 -1.56 21.47 -2.82
N LEU A 295 -1.45 21.23 -4.14
CA LEU A 295 -0.69 22.09 -5.04
C LEU A 295 -1.55 23.27 -5.51
N THR A 296 -0.96 24.45 -5.61
CA THR A 296 -1.66 25.72 -5.94
C THR A 296 -1.19 26.33 -7.26
N ASP A 297 -0.30 25.67 -7.99
CA ASP A 297 0.19 26.15 -9.27
C ASP A 297 -0.91 26.15 -10.35
N GLU A 298 -0.74 26.99 -11.37
CA GLU A 298 -1.72 27.20 -12.43
C GLU A 298 -2.06 25.89 -13.18
N GLN A 299 -1.06 25.03 -13.44
CA GLN A 299 -1.30 23.76 -14.14
C GLN A 299 -2.12 22.81 -13.27
N SER A 300 -1.85 22.73 -11.97
CA SER A 300 -2.67 21.96 -11.04
C SER A 300 -4.13 22.44 -11.03
N TRP A 301 -4.39 23.75 -11.08
CA TRP A 301 -5.75 24.29 -11.21
C TRP A 301 -6.43 23.92 -12.53
N ARG A 302 -5.72 24.08 -13.66
CA ARG A 302 -6.23 23.66 -14.98
C ARG A 302 -6.58 22.17 -15.00
N ILE A 303 -5.76 21.32 -14.37
CA ILE A 303 -6.02 19.89 -14.24
C ILE A 303 -7.27 19.62 -13.38
N ARG A 304 -7.42 20.28 -12.23
CA ARG A 304 -8.63 20.12 -11.37
C ARG A 304 -9.90 20.42 -12.15
N TRP A 305 -9.93 21.55 -12.85
CA TRP A 305 -11.07 21.96 -13.66
C TRP A 305 -11.35 20.99 -14.81
N LYS A 306 -10.31 20.54 -15.54
CA LYS A 306 -10.45 19.53 -16.61
C LYS A 306 -11.01 18.20 -16.10
N LEU A 307 -10.63 17.80 -14.89
CA LEU A 307 -10.97 16.49 -14.32
C LEU A 307 -12.22 16.49 -13.44
N ALA A 308 -12.79 17.66 -13.12
CA ALA A 308 -13.91 17.80 -12.18
C ALA A 308 -15.10 16.89 -12.50
N ASN A 309 -15.44 16.72 -13.78
CA ASN A 309 -16.55 15.85 -14.21
C ASN A 309 -16.13 14.40 -14.53
N ARG A 310 -14.82 14.10 -14.57
CA ARG A 310 -14.30 12.76 -14.90
C ARG A 310 -13.96 11.94 -13.67
N VAL A 311 -13.29 12.57 -12.71
CA VAL A 311 -12.83 11.95 -11.45
C VAL A 311 -13.12 12.89 -10.26
N PRO A 312 -14.41 13.26 -10.04
CA PRO A 312 -14.83 14.29 -9.08
C PRO A 312 -14.38 14.01 -7.65
N ASP A 313 -14.35 12.74 -7.25
CA ASP A 313 -13.89 12.26 -5.95
C ASP A 313 -12.42 12.63 -5.68
N TYR A 314 -11.53 12.37 -6.63
CA TYR A 314 -10.12 12.73 -6.49
C TYR A 314 -9.88 14.23 -6.57
N VAL A 315 -10.64 14.93 -7.42
CA VAL A 315 -10.55 16.38 -7.51
C VAL A 315 -10.96 17.02 -6.18
N ALA A 316 -12.08 16.61 -5.58
CA ALA A 316 -12.51 17.10 -4.27
C ALA A 316 -11.48 16.79 -3.18
N LYS A 317 -10.95 15.56 -3.09
CA LYS A 317 -9.87 15.21 -2.15
C LYS A 317 -8.61 16.05 -2.35
N SER A 318 -8.32 16.50 -3.58
CA SER A 318 -7.13 17.30 -3.88
C SER A 318 -7.18 18.71 -3.31
N LEU A 319 -8.37 19.18 -2.87
CA LEU A 319 -8.62 20.49 -2.29
C LEU A 319 -8.31 20.57 -0.79
N GLU A 320 -8.04 19.45 -0.12
CA GLU A 320 -7.67 19.44 1.29
C GLU A 320 -6.45 20.36 1.53
N GLY A 321 -6.56 21.25 2.53
CA GLY A 321 -5.56 22.26 2.85
C GLY A 321 -5.59 23.53 2.00
N LEU A 322 -6.51 23.66 1.03
CA LEU A 322 -6.71 24.88 0.25
C LEU A 322 -7.90 25.70 0.79
N ASN A 323 -7.73 27.03 0.85
CA ASN A 323 -8.71 27.99 1.38
C ASN A 323 -8.78 29.29 0.57
N ASP A 324 -8.60 29.20 -0.74
CA ASP A 324 -8.76 30.31 -1.69
C ASP A 324 -10.13 30.25 -2.40
N GLU A 325 -10.50 31.34 -3.07
CA GLU A 325 -11.79 31.48 -3.76
C GLU A 325 -12.05 30.38 -4.79
N GLU A 326 -11.03 30.01 -5.58
CA GLU A 326 -11.12 28.95 -6.59
C GLU A 326 -11.39 27.59 -5.93
N SER A 327 -10.76 27.31 -4.79
CA SER A 327 -11.02 26.08 -4.01
C SER A 327 -12.46 26.00 -3.52
N TRP A 328 -13.04 27.11 -3.06
CA TRP A 328 -14.44 27.18 -2.63
C TRP A 328 -15.41 27.04 -3.78
N ARG A 329 -15.14 27.72 -4.91
CA ARG A 329 -15.93 27.59 -6.13
C ARG A 329 -16.01 26.14 -6.58
N LEU A 330 -14.87 25.44 -6.60
CA LEU A 330 -14.83 24.05 -7.01
C LEU A 330 -15.51 23.11 -6.00
N ARG A 331 -15.37 23.35 -4.68
CA ARG A 331 -16.13 22.60 -3.65
C ARG A 331 -17.65 22.73 -3.85
N ARG A 332 -18.15 23.93 -4.15
CA ARG A 332 -19.60 24.16 -4.39
C ARG A 332 -20.11 23.38 -5.61
N ILE A 333 -19.33 23.33 -6.69
CA ILE A 333 -19.68 22.56 -7.90
C ILE A 333 -19.67 21.05 -7.61
N LEU A 334 -18.66 20.56 -6.90
CA LEU A 334 -18.51 19.14 -6.60
C LEU A 334 -19.47 18.64 -5.52
N LEU A 335 -20.13 19.53 -4.78
CA LEU A 335 -21.02 19.18 -3.67
C LEU A 335 -22.13 18.20 -4.08
N GLY A 336 -22.71 18.37 -5.26
CA GLY A 336 -23.77 17.49 -5.77
C GLY A 336 -23.27 16.18 -6.40
N ILE A 337 -21.95 16.03 -6.57
CA ILE A 337 -21.34 14.92 -7.33
C ILE A 337 -20.51 14.02 -6.41
N ALA A 338 -19.72 14.60 -5.51
CA ALA A 338 -18.83 13.91 -4.59
C ALA A 338 -18.92 14.50 -3.16
N PRO A 339 -20.11 14.45 -2.52
CA PRO A 339 -20.34 15.10 -1.21
C PRO A 339 -19.42 14.58 -0.11
N SER A 340 -19.14 13.27 -0.08
CA SER A 340 -18.23 12.65 0.88
C SER A 340 -16.83 13.24 0.79
N GLU A 341 -16.29 13.34 -0.43
CA GLU A 341 -14.96 13.88 -0.67
C GLU A 341 -14.87 15.38 -0.42
N VAL A 342 -15.93 16.13 -0.73
CA VAL A 342 -16.02 17.54 -0.38
C VAL A 342 -15.97 17.70 1.14
N ALA A 343 -16.73 16.92 1.92
CA ALA A 343 -16.67 16.96 3.37
C ALA A 343 -15.26 16.67 3.90
N VAL A 344 -14.60 15.61 3.44
CA VAL A 344 -13.23 15.28 3.85
C VAL A 344 -12.24 16.41 3.51
N SER A 345 -12.43 17.10 2.38
CA SER A 345 -11.58 18.22 1.95
C SER A 345 -11.61 19.45 2.88
N LEU A 346 -12.58 19.51 3.80
CA LEU A 346 -12.70 20.57 4.80
C LEU A 346 -11.77 20.37 6.01
N SER A 347 -11.12 19.21 6.11
CA SER A 347 -10.11 18.91 7.15
C SER A 347 -9.09 20.06 7.27
N GLY A 348 -8.92 20.57 8.49
CA GLY A 348 -8.04 21.71 8.80
C GLY A 348 -8.67 23.09 8.63
N LEU A 349 -9.88 23.22 8.07
CA LEU A 349 -10.64 24.48 7.98
C LEU A 349 -11.60 24.63 9.16
N VAL A 350 -11.71 25.85 9.70
CA VAL A 350 -12.50 26.19 10.90
C VAL A 350 -13.36 27.41 10.63
N GLY A 351 -14.63 27.37 11.05
CA GLY A 351 -15.58 28.49 10.95
C GLY A 351 -16.09 28.78 9.53
N GLY A 352 -16.99 29.77 9.44
CA GLY A 352 -17.53 30.29 8.18
C GLY A 352 -18.13 29.23 7.28
N GLU A 353 -17.85 29.34 5.97
CA GLU A 353 -18.36 28.44 4.94
C GLU A 353 -18.04 26.95 5.20
N ALA A 354 -16.95 26.65 5.92
CA ALA A 354 -16.58 25.27 6.21
C ALA A 354 -17.53 24.60 7.20
N ASP A 355 -17.99 25.35 8.22
CA ASP A 355 -18.88 24.81 9.25
C ASP A 355 -20.31 24.72 8.73
N GLU A 356 -20.76 25.71 7.96
CA GLU A 356 -22.03 25.64 7.22
C GLU A 356 -22.09 24.43 6.28
N LEU A 357 -21.00 24.15 5.56
CA LEU A 357 -20.96 23.01 4.64
C LEU A 357 -20.95 21.67 5.38
N ARG A 358 -20.29 21.58 6.54
CA ARG A 358 -20.35 20.38 7.41
C ARG A 358 -21.75 20.13 7.94
N GLU A 359 -22.45 21.16 8.41
CA GLU A 359 -23.84 21.03 8.86
C GLU A 359 -24.74 20.54 7.73
N LYS A 360 -24.62 21.14 6.54
CA LYS A 360 -25.38 20.74 5.35
C LYS A 360 -25.14 19.28 4.94
N LEU A 361 -23.92 18.79 5.13
CA LEU A 361 -23.52 17.43 4.74
C LEU A 361 -23.72 16.39 5.85
N SER A 362 -24.03 16.80 7.07
CA SER A 362 -24.09 15.96 8.28
C SER A 362 -25.05 14.77 8.12
N SER A 363 -26.21 14.99 7.50
CA SER A 363 -27.25 13.97 7.30
C SER A 363 -26.97 13.03 6.13
N SER A 364 -26.25 13.49 5.10
CA SER A 364 -26.02 12.73 3.86
C SER A 364 -24.74 11.91 3.90
N VAL A 365 -23.67 12.46 4.50
CA VAL A 365 -22.33 11.82 4.54
C VAL A 365 -21.70 11.91 5.93
N PRO A 366 -22.36 11.39 6.98
CA PRO A 366 -21.98 11.59 8.38
C PRO A 366 -20.54 11.16 8.69
N ASP A 367 -20.09 10.02 8.18
CA ASP A 367 -18.71 9.54 8.34
C ASP A 367 -17.67 10.53 7.82
N SER A 368 -17.92 11.10 6.62
CA SER A 368 -17.00 12.04 6.00
C SER A 368 -16.96 13.38 6.73
N VAL A 369 -18.11 13.81 7.27
CA VAL A 369 -18.17 14.99 8.15
C VAL A 369 -17.36 14.76 9.41
N LEU A 370 -17.51 13.61 10.08
CA LEU A 370 -16.70 13.27 11.26
C LEU A 370 -15.20 13.26 10.96
N LEU A 371 -14.78 12.66 9.85
CA LEU A 371 -13.37 12.63 9.45
C LEU A 371 -12.80 14.05 9.20
N SER A 372 -13.64 15.00 8.80
CA SER A 372 -13.24 16.40 8.59
C SER A 372 -13.00 17.20 9.89
N LEU A 373 -13.40 16.66 11.05
CA LEU A 373 -13.26 17.27 12.38
C LEU A 373 -11.95 16.93 13.08
N LYS A 374 -11.07 16.17 12.43
CA LYS A 374 -9.75 15.84 12.96
C LYS A 374 -9.01 17.10 13.44
N GLY A 375 -8.44 17.04 14.64
CA GLY A 375 -7.71 18.14 15.27
C GLY A 375 -8.58 19.27 15.85
N ARG A 376 -9.92 19.15 15.82
CA ARG A 376 -10.84 20.15 16.39
C ARG A 376 -11.41 19.69 17.73
N ASP A 377 -11.25 20.54 18.74
CA ASP A 377 -11.75 20.34 20.12
C ASP A 377 -12.74 21.44 20.56
N ASP A 378 -13.26 22.21 19.61
CA ASP A 378 -14.26 23.26 19.85
C ASP A 378 -15.69 22.71 20.05
N GLU A 379 -16.58 23.52 20.63
CA GLU A 379 -17.96 23.11 20.93
C GLU A 379 -18.77 22.76 19.67
N PHE A 380 -18.51 23.40 18.52
CA PHE A 380 -19.14 23.02 17.26
C PHE A 380 -18.77 21.59 16.85
N ALA A 381 -17.47 21.26 16.90
CA ALA A 381 -17.01 19.90 16.60
C ALA A 381 -17.57 18.87 17.59
N TRP A 382 -17.70 19.20 18.87
CA TRP A 382 -18.32 18.34 19.88
C TRP A 382 -19.81 18.12 19.64
N ARG A 383 -20.56 19.18 19.32
CA ARG A 383 -21.97 19.07 18.96
C ARG A 383 -22.16 18.10 17.78
N LEU A 384 -21.40 18.26 16.69
CA LEU A 384 -21.48 17.35 15.55
C LEU A 384 -21.10 15.90 15.89
N ARG A 385 -20.07 15.66 16.72
CA ARG A 385 -19.73 14.30 17.16
C ARG A 385 -20.87 13.66 17.93
N GLU A 386 -21.52 14.40 18.82
CA GLU A 386 -22.64 13.89 19.63
C GLU A 386 -23.91 13.66 18.82
N GLU A 387 -24.21 14.53 17.85
CA GLU A 387 -25.34 14.38 16.93
C GLU A 387 -25.16 13.18 15.99
N LEU A 388 -23.93 12.97 15.49
CA LEU A 388 -23.65 11.96 14.47
C LEU A 388 -23.28 10.58 15.01
N LYS A 389 -22.95 10.44 16.30
CA LYS A 389 -22.45 9.17 16.88
C LYS A 389 -23.33 7.94 16.63
N ASN A 390 -24.64 8.14 16.46
CA ASN A 390 -25.60 7.05 16.22
C ASN A 390 -25.88 6.79 14.74
N ASN A 391 -25.52 7.74 13.87
CA ASN A 391 -25.80 7.69 12.42
C ASN A 391 -24.53 7.48 11.57
N ALA A 392 -23.36 7.68 12.17
CA ALA A 392 -22.06 7.44 11.57
C ALA A 392 -21.47 6.11 12.03
N SER A 393 -20.47 5.61 11.31
CA SER A 393 -19.68 4.47 11.79
C SER A 393 -18.84 4.84 13.01
N GLU A 394 -18.73 3.88 13.94
CA GLU A 394 -17.89 3.98 15.13
C GLU A 394 -16.41 4.21 14.77
N SER A 395 -15.95 3.65 13.65
CA SER A 395 -14.60 3.87 13.11
C SER A 395 -14.35 5.34 12.70
N ALA A 396 -15.31 5.99 12.02
CA ALA A 396 -15.22 7.40 11.65
C ALA A 396 -15.24 8.29 12.90
N LEU A 397 -16.09 7.96 13.89
CA LEU A 397 -16.12 8.65 15.17
C LEU A 397 -14.78 8.56 15.90
N ALA A 398 -14.18 7.38 16.00
CA ALA A 398 -12.86 7.20 16.61
C ALA A 398 -11.79 8.04 15.89
N LEU A 399 -11.74 8.00 14.56
CA LEU A 399 -10.76 8.76 13.77
C LEU A 399 -10.95 10.29 13.87
N SER A 400 -12.18 10.77 14.07
CA SER A 400 -12.47 12.20 14.28
C SER A 400 -11.79 12.79 15.51
N LEU A 401 -11.39 11.94 16.46
CA LEU A 401 -10.70 12.32 17.70
C LEU A 401 -9.19 12.44 17.52
N THR A 402 -8.63 12.14 16.33
CA THR A 402 -7.18 12.27 16.10
C THR A 402 -6.73 13.71 16.38
N ASP A 403 -5.58 13.86 17.05
CA ASP A 403 -5.03 15.15 17.50
C ASP A 403 -5.92 15.91 18.53
N VAL A 404 -6.84 15.22 19.22
CA VAL A 404 -7.69 15.78 20.29
C VAL A 404 -7.41 15.09 21.64
N SER A 405 -7.00 15.84 22.67
CA SER A 405 -6.50 15.29 23.95
C SER A 405 -7.42 15.52 25.16
N SER A 406 -8.57 16.19 24.99
CA SER A 406 -9.50 16.49 26.09
C SER A 406 -10.08 15.26 26.78
N ASP A 407 -10.60 15.45 28.00
CA ASP A 407 -11.27 14.39 28.76
C ASP A 407 -12.50 13.83 28.05
N ARG A 408 -13.24 14.68 27.33
CA ARG A 408 -14.36 14.25 26.48
C ARG A 408 -13.88 13.26 25.41
N ALA A 409 -12.75 13.54 24.74
CA ALA A 409 -12.15 12.65 23.76
C ALA A 409 -11.67 11.33 24.39
N ARG A 410 -11.03 11.38 25.56
CA ARG A 410 -10.64 10.16 26.30
C ARG A 410 -11.85 9.29 26.66
N LYS A 411 -12.94 9.89 27.15
CA LYS A 411 -14.18 9.18 27.49
C LYS A 411 -14.79 8.49 26.26
N MET A 412 -14.85 9.18 25.13
CA MET A 412 -15.37 8.63 23.88
C MET A 412 -14.48 7.50 23.34
N ARG A 413 -13.15 7.65 23.39
CA ARG A 413 -12.22 6.56 23.01
C ARG A 413 -12.40 5.30 23.86
N ARG A 414 -12.62 5.44 25.18
CA ARG A 414 -12.88 4.30 26.07
C ARG A 414 -14.13 3.53 25.64
N ALA A 415 -15.22 4.25 25.32
CA ALA A 415 -16.46 3.62 24.87
C ALA A 415 -16.33 2.88 23.52
N LEU A 416 -15.38 3.31 22.67
CA LEU A 416 -15.13 2.73 21.35
C LEU A 416 -14.08 1.62 21.36
N LEU A 417 -13.29 1.47 22.42
CA LEU A 417 -12.09 0.63 22.42
C LEU A 417 -12.38 -0.86 22.19
N GLU A 418 -13.46 -1.38 22.78
CA GLU A 418 -13.83 -2.79 22.63
C GLU A 418 -14.31 -3.12 21.23
N LYS A 419 -15.01 -2.17 20.58
CA LYS A 419 -15.64 -2.37 19.27
C LYS A 419 -14.69 -2.07 18.11
N GLU A 420 -13.93 -0.98 18.22
CA GLU A 420 -13.08 -0.43 17.16
C GLU A 420 -11.62 -0.20 17.61
N PRO A 421 -10.93 -1.21 18.17
CA PRO A 421 -9.62 -1.04 18.79
C PRO A 421 -8.57 -0.48 17.83
N ALA A 422 -8.57 -0.91 16.56
CA ALA A 422 -7.63 -0.44 15.55
C ALA A 422 -7.76 1.08 15.29
N TYR A 423 -8.98 1.59 15.22
CA TYR A 423 -9.24 3.01 14.97
C TYR A 423 -9.01 3.86 16.22
N VAL A 424 -9.30 3.32 17.41
CA VAL A 424 -8.94 3.98 18.68
C VAL A 424 -7.42 4.13 18.81
N ILE A 425 -6.61 3.11 18.51
CA ILE A 425 -5.13 3.23 18.50
C ILE A 425 -4.67 4.32 17.51
N LEU A 426 -5.29 4.43 16.34
CA LEU A 426 -4.94 5.46 15.37
C LEU A 426 -5.36 6.87 15.81
N SER A 427 -6.38 6.99 16.65
CA SER A 427 -6.82 8.27 17.19
C SER A 427 -5.90 8.83 18.29
N THR A 428 -5.00 8.00 18.85
CA THR A 428 -4.05 8.41 19.91
C THR A 428 -2.68 8.83 19.37
N VAL A 429 -2.58 9.08 18.06
CA VAL A 429 -1.34 9.53 17.42
C VAL A 429 -0.81 10.79 18.09
N GLY A 430 0.45 10.75 18.53
CA GLY A 430 1.14 11.88 19.14
C GLY A 430 0.68 12.25 20.56
N LEU A 431 -0.23 11.49 21.17
CA LEU A 431 -0.67 11.74 22.55
C LEU A 431 0.23 11.04 23.57
N ASP A 432 0.66 11.74 24.61
CA ASP A 432 1.55 11.20 25.65
C ASP A 432 0.86 11.03 27.01
N ASP A 433 -0.45 10.78 27.01
CA ASP A 433 -1.25 10.58 28.22
C ASP A 433 -1.36 9.09 28.63
N GLU A 434 -1.73 8.85 29.89
CA GLU A 434 -1.83 7.49 30.45
C GLU A 434 -2.85 6.60 29.75
N PHE A 435 -3.99 7.13 29.28
CA PHE A 435 -4.95 6.32 28.53
C PHE A 435 -4.33 5.85 27.21
N SER A 436 -3.68 6.76 26.48
CA SER A 436 -3.00 6.42 25.22
C SER A 436 -1.91 5.36 25.43
N TRP A 437 -1.17 5.41 26.54
CA TRP A 437 -0.18 4.38 26.91
C TRP A 437 -0.82 3.03 27.27
N GLN A 438 -1.89 3.02 28.06
CA GLN A 438 -2.63 1.79 28.38
C GLN A 438 -3.12 1.07 27.11
N VAL A 439 -3.62 1.82 26.14
CA VAL A 439 -4.02 1.28 24.83
C VAL A 439 -2.81 0.71 24.08
N ARG A 440 -1.70 1.44 23.99
CA ARG A 440 -0.48 0.95 23.29
C ARG A 440 0.03 -0.35 23.88
N GLU A 441 0.15 -0.42 25.21
CA GLU A 441 0.63 -1.63 25.91
C GLU A 441 -0.26 -2.84 25.67
N SER A 442 -1.58 -2.64 25.66
CA SER A 442 -2.56 -3.71 25.43
C SER A 442 -2.47 -4.32 24.02
N PHE A 443 -1.97 -3.56 23.04
CA PHE A 443 -1.98 -3.94 21.63
C PHE A 443 -0.60 -4.03 20.98
N LYS A 444 0.51 -3.82 21.70
CA LYS A 444 1.88 -3.78 21.13
C LYS A 444 2.27 -5.05 20.37
N GLU A 445 1.82 -6.22 20.83
CA GLU A 445 2.04 -7.50 20.15
C GLU A 445 1.01 -7.77 19.04
N LYS A 446 -0.23 -7.34 19.21
CA LYS A 446 -1.36 -7.64 18.31
C LYS A 446 -1.43 -6.70 17.08
N ALA A 447 -1.04 -5.44 17.25
CA ALA A 447 -1.19 -4.37 16.27
C ALA A 447 0.05 -3.44 16.21
N ARG A 448 1.25 -4.04 16.23
CA ARG A 448 2.55 -3.35 16.26
C ARG A 448 2.65 -2.15 15.31
N LYS A 449 2.17 -2.26 14.06
CA LYS A 449 2.21 -1.14 13.10
C LYS A 449 1.40 0.06 13.56
N LEU A 450 0.19 -0.18 14.07
CA LEU A 450 -0.69 0.90 14.54
C LEU A 450 -0.12 1.53 15.80
N VAL A 451 0.38 0.70 16.72
CA VAL A 451 1.02 1.15 17.96
C VAL A 451 2.24 2.03 17.68
N LEU A 452 3.14 1.61 16.79
CA LEU A 452 4.30 2.43 16.37
C LEU A 452 3.88 3.73 15.67
N ARG A 453 2.84 3.66 14.84
CA ARG A 453 2.29 4.86 14.20
C ARG A 453 1.66 5.82 15.22
N SER A 454 1.15 5.32 16.33
CA SER A 454 0.55 6.16 17.39
C SER A 454 1.58 6.97 18.19
N ILE A 455 2.86 6.58 18.20
CA ILE A 455 3.92 7.30 18.94
C ILE A 455 4.74 8.25 18.04
N VAL A 456 4.24 8.56 16.84
CA VAL A 456 4.88 9.53 15.95
C VAL A 456 5.12 10.85 16.69
N ARG A 457 6.36 11.37 16.62
CA ARG A 457 6.85 12.60 17.28
C ARG A 457 7.00 12.56 18.81
N LEU A 458 6.71 11.44 19.48
CA LEU A 458 6.93 11.33 20.92
C LEU A 458 8.41 11.07 21.24
N ASP A 459 9.02 11.91 22.07
CA ASP A 459 10.42 11.79 22.48
C ASP A 459 10.59 11.29 23.94
N SER A 460 9.50 10.87 24.56
CA SER A 460 9.52 10.34 25.93
C SER A 460 10.29 9.00 26.02
N GLU A 461 10.82 8.70 27.20
CA GLU A 461 11.58 7.47 27.43
C GLU A 461 10.77 6.21 27.09
N ARG A 462 9.48 6.18 27.48
CA ARG A 462 8.55 5.09 27.16
C ARG A 462 8.38 4.92 25.64
N ALA A 463 8.38 6.01 24.86
CA ALA A 463 8.33 5.93 23.40
C ALA A 463 9.60 5.31 22.81
N TRP A 464 10.77 5.63 23.35
CA TRP A 464 12.02 4.99 22.96
C TRP A 464 12.09 3.50 23.35
N GLN A 465 11.61 3.14 24.54
CA GLN A 465 11.50 1.74 24.97
C GLN A 465 10.57 0.95 24.04
N LEU A 466 9.42 1.51 23.67
CA LEU A 466 8.49 0.87 22.72
C LEU A 466 9.12 0.71 21.33
N ARG A 467 9.83 1.72 20.81
CA ARG A 467 10.61 1.60 19.55
C ARG A 467 11.68 0.52 19.63
N ALA A 468 12.40 0.43 20.75
CA ALA A 468 13.43 -0.58 20.96
C ALA A 468 12.83 -2.00 21.01
N SER A 469 11.68 -2.19 21.69
CA SER A 469 10.95 -3.46 21.69
C SER A 469 10.46 -3.86 20.31
N ALA A 470 10.17 -2.87 19.45
CA ALA A 470 9.82 -3.09 18.06
C ALA A 470 11.02 -3.56 17.20
N GLY A 471 12.25 -3.38 17.67
CA GLY A 471 13.47 -3.84 17.03
C GLY A 471 13.69 -3.28 15.62
N ASP A 472 14.80 -3.71 15.02
CA ASP A 472 15.30 -3.16 13.75
C ASP A 472 14.56 -3.62 12.49
N TRP A 473 13.53 -4.45 12.65
CA TRP A 473 12.88 -5.16 11.54
C TRP A 473 11.53 -4.56 11.13
N ALA A 474 11.09 -3.46 11.75
CA ALA A 474 9.82 -2.81 11.43
C ALA A 474 10.11 -1.43 10.82
N ASP A 475 9.72 -1.23 9.55
CA ASP A 475 9.90 0.05 8.86
C ASP A 475 9.09 1.17 9.53
N GLU A 476 8.04 0.80 10.24
CA GLU A 476 7.25 1.69 11.09
C GLU A 476 8.04 2.40 12.19
N VAL A 477 9.14 1.81 12.68
CA VAL A 477 9.97 2.47 13.69
C VAL A 477 10.58 3.76 13.09
N LEU A 478 10.93 3.74 11.80
CA LEU A 478 11.38 4.93 11.07
C LEU A 478 10.25 5.93 10.82
N GLU A 479 9.03 5.44 10.54
CA GLU A 479 7.84 6.32 10.45
C GLU A 479 7.58 7.03 11.79
N SER A 480 7.82 6.35 12.93
CA SER A 480 7.60 6.91 14.27
C SER A 480 8.56 8.04 14.66
N VAL A 481 9.73 8.13 14.00
CA VAL A 481 10.75 9.17 14.23
C VAL A 481 10.76 10.25 13.14
N HIS A 482 9.66 10.38 12.40
CA HIS A 482 9.56 11.32 11.28
C HIS A 482 9.82 12.78 11.72
N GLY A 483 10.89 13.38 11.20
CA GLY A 483 11.31 14.75 11.48
C GLY A 483 12.02 14.95 12.83
N MET A 484 12.31 13.89 13.59
CA MET A 484 13.03 13.98 14.87
C MET A 484 14.55 14.10 14.63
N GLU A 485 15.20 15.02 15.33
CA GLU A 485 16.63 15.31 15.14
C GLU A 485 17.53 14.89 16.32
N CYS A 486 16.96 14.26 17.36
CA CYS A 486 17.73 13.74 18.48
C CYS A 486 18.70 12.62 18.06
N GLU A 487 19.72 12.39 18.89
CA GLU A 487 20.79 11.43 18.62
C GLU A 487 20.24 10.00 18.39
N GLN A 488 19.24 9.60 19.18
CA GLN A 488 18.60 8.29 19.07
C GLN A 488 17.93 8.10 17.70
N ALA A 489 17.28 9.13 17.16
CA ALA A 489 16.67 9.07 15.83
C ALA A 489 17.72 8.94 14.72
N TRP A 490 18.84 9.66 14.84
CA TRP A 490 19.96 9.53 13.90
C TRP A 490 20.66 8.18 13.99
N SER A 491 20.85 7.65 15.19
CA SER A 491 21.40 6.30 15.42
C SER A 491 20.53 5.23 14.75
N LEU A 492 19.21 5.32 14.92
CA LEU A 492 18.24 4.43 14.26
C LEU A 492 18.33 4.52 12.73
N ARG A 493 18.36 5.73 12.15
CA ARG A 493 18.49 5.93 10.69
C ARG A 493 19.79 5.32 10.15
N LYS A 494 20.91 5.53 10.83
CA LYS A 494 22.22 4.97 10.44
C LYS A 494 22.22 3.45 10.46
N ARG A 495 21.56 2.85 11.44
CA ARG A 495 21.46 1.40 11.61
C ARG A 495 20.57 0.75 10.55
N LEU A 496 19.45 1.40 10.19
CA LEU A 496 18.43 0.83 9.30
C LEU A 496 18.57 1.20 7.82
N LYS A 497 19.51 2.08 7.46
CA LYS A 497 19.67 2.60 6.09
C LYS A 497 19.80 1.53 5.01
N ASP A 498 20.37 0.38 5.33
CA ASP A 498 20.62 -0.70 4.36
C ASP A 498 19.43 -1.62 4.16
N VAL A 499 18.54 -1.66 5.15
CA VAL A 499 17.34 -2.50 5.15
C VAL A 499 16.15 -1.72 4.61
N TYR A 500 16.02 -0.44 5.01
CA TYR A 500 14.89 0.43 4.69
C TYR A 500 15.36 1.79 4.14
N PRO A 501 16.08 1.82 3.00
CA PRO A 501 16.69 3.05 2.50
C PRO A 501 15.66 4.15 2.22
N VAL A 502 14.48 3.77 1.72
CA VAL A 502 13.40 4.71 1.39
C VAL A 502 12.80 5.33 2.64
N GLU A 503 12.44 4.50 3.62
CA GLU A 503 11.84 4.96 4.88
C GLU A 503 12.83 5.75 5.73
N VAL A 504 14.12 5.44 5.67
CA VAL A 504 15.17 6.25 6.30
C VAL A 504 15.17 7.66 5.71
N VAL A 505 15.20 7.81 4.39
CA VAL A 505 15.15 9.15 3.74
C VAL A 505 13.82 9.84 3.99
N GLU A 506 12.70 9.12 3.99
CA GLU A 506 11.37 9.64 4.28
C GLU A 506 11.26 10.16 5.72
N SER A 507 11.88 9.47 6.68
CA SER A 507 11.89 9.84 8.11
C SER A 507 12.60 11.15 8.40
N LEU A 508 13.45 11.65 7.50
CA LEU A 508 14.14 12.94 7.66
C LEU A 508 13.18 14.13 7.55
N CYS A 509 11.95 13.92 7.04
CA CYS A 509 10.99 14.96 6.70
C CYS A 509 11.48 15.91 5.60
N ALA A 510 10.61 16.20 4.62
CA ALA A 510 10.94 17.10 3.52
C ALA A 510 11.12 18.58 3.95
N ARG A 511 10.80 18.94 5.20
CA ARG A 511 11.05 20.29 5.77
C ARG A 511 12.42 20.42 6.42
N ASN A 512 13.10 19.32 6.74
CA ASN A 512 14.45 19.41 7.29
C ASN A 512 15.45 19.75 6.17
N GLN A 513 16.10 20.90 6.29
CA GLN A 513 17.02 21.46 5.32
C GLN A 513 18.45 21.61 5.85
N SER A 514 18.79 21.01 7.00
CA SER A 514 20.14 21.06 7.55
C SER A 514 21.17 20.44 6.60
N ASP A 515 22.40 20.97 6.61
CA ASP A 515 23.50 20.47 5.77
C ASP A 515 23.81 19.00 6.05
N TYR A 516 23.74 18.60 7.32
CA TYR A 516 23.92 17.21 7.73
C TYR A 516 22.89 16.29 7.07
N THR A 517 21.62 16.71 7.05
CA THR A 517 20.53 15.96 6.40
C THR A 517 20.73 15.87 4.90
N TRP A 518 21.19 16.95 4.24
CA TRP A 518 21.47 16.93 2.81
C TRP A 518 22.62 16.00 2.46
N ARG A 519 23.74 16.04 3.20
CA ARG A 519 24.85 15.10 3.03
C ARG A 519 24.37 13.65 3.13
N PHE A 520 23.50 13.37 4.10
CA PHE A 520 22.95 12.03 4.29
C PHE A 520 22.00 11.62 3.16
N ARG A 521 21.12 12.50 2.67
CA ARG A 521 20.27 12.24 1.49
C ARG A 521 21.09 11.87 0.27
N TRP A 522 22.16 12.61 -0.02
CA TRP A 522 23.04 12.34 -1.15
C TRP A 522 23.82 11.04 -0.99
N GLN A 523 24.31 10.74 0.22
CA GLN A 523 24.93 9.44 0.53
C GLN A 523 23.95 8.28 0.25
N MET A 524 22.70 8.42 0.67
CA MET A 524 21.67 7.41 0.44
C MET A 524 21.35 7.22 -1.03
N LEU A 525 21.26 8.30 -1.80
CA LEU A 525 21.04 8.22 -3.24
C LEU A 525 22.18 7.49 -3.96
N ARG A 526 23.44 7.85 -3.67
CA ARG A 526 24.62 7.18 -4.25
C ARG A 526 24.66 5.69 -3.96
N ARG A 527 24.17 5.28 -2.78
CA ARG A 527 24.12 3.86 -2.38
C ARG A 527 22.96 3.10 -3.01
N PHE A 528 21.84 3.78 -3.31
CA PHE A 528 20.61 3.17 -3.84
C PHE A 528 20.09 3.91 -5.08
N PRO A 529 20.90 4.03 -6.16
CA PRO A 529 20.59 4.90 -7.30
C PRO A 529 19.40 4.41 -8.14
N ARG A 530 19.03 3.13 -8.02
CA ARG A 530 17.90 2.51 -8.74
C ARG A 530 16.56 2.62 -8.00
N VAL A 531 16.53 3.21 -6.80
CA VAL A 531 15.31 3.26 -5.97
C VAL A 531 14.56 4.58 -6.20
N LEU A 532 13.66 4.60 -7.17
CA LEU A 532 12.96 5.83 -7.58
C LEU A 532 12.13 6.50 -6.48
N ARG A 533 11.53 5.75 -5.52
CA ARG A 533 10.83 6.38 -4.39
C ARG A 533 11.77 7.13 -3.45
N LEU A 534 13.03 6.67 -3.31
CA LEU A 534 14.06 7.38 -2.56
C LEU A 534 14.40 8.70 -3.26
N ALA A 535 14.71 8.65 -4.56
CA ALA A 535 14.97 9.84 -5.37
C ALA A 535 13.79 10.83 -5.31
N ARG A 536 12.56 10.33 -5.44
CA ARG A 536 11.33 11.11 -5.28
C ARG A 536 11.26 11.85 -3.95
N ASN A 537 11.63 11.20 -2.84
CA ASN A 537 11.61 11.83 -1.52
C ASN A 537 12.67 12.93 -1.39
N ILE A 538 13.81 12.80 -2.08
CA ILE A 538 14.83 13.85 -2.20
C ILE A 538 14.29 15.02 -3.04
N GLU A 539 13.69 14.76 -4.20
CA GLU A 539 13.10 15.83 -5.05
C GLU A 539 12.00 16.59 -4.30
N LYS A 540 11.17 15.89 -3.52
CA LYS A 540 10.17 16.55 -2.66
C LYS A 540 10.82 17.48 -1.62
N ALA A 541 11.99 17.13 -1.08
CA ALA A 541 12.72 17.98 -0.15
C ALA A 541 13.40 19.16 -0.86
N LEU A 542 13.90 18.96 -2.08
CA LEU A 542 14.47 20.02 -2.92
C LEU A 542 13.42 21.06 -3.30
N TRP A 543 12.26 20.61 -3.79
CA TRP A 543 11.14 21.47 -4.13
C TRP A 543 10.75 22.40 -2.97
N ARG A 544 10.69 21.87 -1.74
CA ARG A 544 10.44 22.68 -0.54
C ARG A 544 11.59 23.61 -0.14
N ARG A 545 12.83 23.28 -0.47
CA ARG A 545 14.01 24.11 -0.19
C ARG A 545 14.07 25.32 -1.14
N LEU A 546 13.78 25.08 -2.41
CA LEU A 546 13.93 26.08 -3.48
C LEU A 546 12.71 27.00 -3.60
N GLY A 547 11.55 26.61 -3.02
CA GLY A 547 10.33 27.40 -3.10
C GLY A 547 9.75 27.50 -4.51
N GLU A 548 10.03 26.48 -5.33
CA GLU A 548 9.63 26.38 -6.75
C GLU A 548 8.15 26.06 -6.96
#